data_AF-A0A4R4L8E2-F1
#
_entry.id   AF-A0A4R4L8E2-F1
#
_cell.length_a   1.000
_cell.length_b   1.000
_cell.length_c   1.000
_cell.angle_alpha   90.00
_cell.angle_beta   90.00
_cell.angle_gamma   90.00
#
_symmetry.space_group_name_H-M   'P 1'
#
loop_
_entity.id
_entity.type
_entity.pdbx_description
1 polymer ?
#
loop_
_entity_poly.entity_id
_entity_poly.type
_entity_poly.pdbx_seq_one_letter_code
_entity_poly.pdbx_strand_id
1 'polypeptide(L)'
;MTEPITCVRTGRPGAPAVVCLHGIGSNADAFRDVLGLLAPTHQGIAPNTPGYNGSTPLATTHPTVTDYATALVAFLDRLALPTWHLVGSSLG
;
A
#
# COMPACT_ATOMS: atom_id res chain seq x y z
N MET A 1 17.06 8.37 -5.87
CA MET A 1 16.57 6.99 -6.12
C MET A 1 15.06 7.05 -6.02
N THR A 2 14.34 6.74 -7.10
CA THR A 2 12.87 6.73 -7.14
C THR A 2 12.34 5.65 -6.19
N GLU A 3 11.29 5.97 -5.42
CA GLU A 3 10.66 5.00 -4.52
C GLU A 3 10.05 3.87 -5.38
N PRO A 4 10.37 2.58 -5.13
CA PRO A 4 9.94 1.49 -5.98
C PRO A 4 8.41 1.25 -5.93
N ILE A 5 7.75 1.75 -4.88
CA ILE A 5 6.32 1.67 -4.67
C ILE A 5 5.79 3.09 -4.47
N THR A 6 4.85 3.50 -5.32
CA THR A 6 4.11 4.74 -5.12
C THR A 6 2.96 4.48 -4.15
N CYS A 7 2.52 5.49 -3.40
CA CYS A 7 1.42 5.33 -2.46
C CYS A 7 0.65 6.64 -2.23
N VAL A 8 -0.60 6.50 -1.82
CA VAL A 8 -1.39 7.59 -1.22
C VAL A 8 -1.20 7.54 0.29
N ARG A 9 -0.99 8.70 0.92
CA ARG A 9 -0.86 8.83 2.38
C ARG A 9 -1.77 9.91 2.91
N THR A 10 -2.34 9.68 4.08
CA THR A 10 -3.15 10.65 4.83
C THR A 10 -2.90 10.50 6.33
N GLY A 11 -3.36 11.48 7.10
CA GLY A 11 -3.23 11.48 8.56
C GLY A 11 -1.81 11.78 9.04
N ARG A 12 -1.64 11.80 10.36
CA ARG A 12 -0.40 12.19 11.02
C ARG A 12 0.57 11.00 11.15
N PRO A 13 1.86 11.14 10.76
CA PRO A 13 2.88 10.14 11.06
C PRO A 13 2.94 9.78 12.55
N GLY A 14 3.01 8.49 12.86
CA GLY A 14 3.07 7.97 14.24
C GLY A 14 1.71 7.82 14.93
N ALA A 15 0.60 8.16 14.26
CA ALA A 15 -0.72 7.65 14.65
C ALA A 15 -0.82 6.14 14.31
N PRO A 16 -1.77 5.39 14.91
CA PRO A 16 -2.01 4.01 14.53
C PRO A 16 -2.21 3.89 13.02
N ALA A 17 -1.49 2.99 12.39
CA ALA A 17 -1.45 2.93 10.94
C ALA A 17 -2.47 1.94 10.37
N VAL A 18 -3.10 2.32 9.25
CA VAL A 18 -3.97 1.45 8.45
C VAL A 18 -3.44 1.45 7.03
N VAL A 19 -3.12 0.25 6.54
CA VAL A 19 -2.66 0.01 5.19
C VAL A 19 -3.81 -0.55 4.36
N CYS A 20 -4.12 0.09 3.23
CA CYS A 20 -5.21 -0.33 2.35
C CYS A 20 -4.66 -0.84 1.02
N LEU A 21 -4.84 -2.13 0.74
CA LEU A 21 -4.33 -2.79 -0.46
C LEU A 21 -5.43 -2.98 -1.50
N HIS A 22 -5.21 -2.42 -2.69
CA HIS A 22 -6.19 -2.48 -3.77
C HIS A 22 -6.17 -3.84 -4.48
N GLY A 23 -7.30 -4.20 -5.10
CA GLY A 23 -7.40 -5.39 -5.93
C GLY A 23 -6.81 -5.21 -7.34
N ILE A 24 -6.81 -6.31 -8.11
CA ILE A 24 -6.39 -6.33 -9.52
C ILE A 24 -7.22 -5.33 -10.34
N GLY A 25 -6.56 -4.62 -11.27
CA GLY A 25 -7.22 -3.67 -12.17
C GLY A 25 -7.59 -2.32 -11.53
N SER A 26 -7.24 -2.12 -10.26
CA SER A 26 -7.45 -0.88 -9.52
C SER A 26 -6.10 -0.21 -9.19
N ASN A 27 -6.12 0.78 -8.30
CA ASN A 27 -4.93 1.43 -7.73
C ASN A 27 -5.25 2.03 -6.34
N ALA A 28 -4.25 2.61 -5.69
CA ALA A 28 -4.34 3.20 -4.35
C ALA A 28 -5.45 4.27 -4.20
N ASP A 29 -5.84 4.94 -5.30
CA ASP A 29 -6.84 6.01 -5.26
C ASP A 29 -8.23 5.50 -4.90
N ALA A 30 -8.50 4.22 -5.10
CA ALA A 30 -9.75 3.58 -4.70
C ALA A 30 -10.02 3.69 -3.18
N PHE A 31 -9.00 3.98 -2.38
CA PHE A 31 -9.14 4.19 -0.95
C PHE A 31 -9.10 5.67 -0.51
N ARG A 32 -9.04 6.67 -1.41
CA ARG A 32 -8.92 8.08 -0.99
C ARG A 32 -10.00 8.50 0.00
N ASP A 33 -11.26 8.16 -0.27
CA ASP A 33 -12.38 8.53 0.61
C ASP A 33 -12.29 7.81 1.97
N VAL A 34 -11.97 6.51 1.96
CA VAL A 34 -11.76 5.71 3.18
C VAL A 34 -10.61 6.29 4.01
N LEU A 35 -9.48 6.59 3.38
CA LEU A 35 -8.33 7.21 4.03
C LEU A 35 -8.68 8.60 4.58
N GLY A 36 -9.49 9.39 3.86
CA GLY A 36 -9.99 10.68 4.33
C GLY A 36 -10.81 10.57 5.62
N LEU A 37 -11.66 9.55 5.74
CA LEU A 37 -12.43 9.27 6.96
C LEU A 37 -11.54 8.84 8.14
N LEU A 38 -10.43 8.15 7.86
CA LEU A 38 -9.49 7.65 8.88
C LEU A 38 -8.47 8.70 9.33
N ALA A 39 -8.12 9.64 8.46
CA ALA A 39 -7.06 10.64 8.67
C ALA A 39 -7.11 11.41 10.01
N PRO A 40 -8.28 11.71 10.62
CA PRO A 40 -8.32 12.38 11.91
C PRO A 40 -7.70 11.58 13.07
N THR A 41 -7.68 10.24 12.98
CA THR A 41 -7.27 9.35 14.08
C THR A 41 -6.17 8.35 13.70
N HIS A 42 -5.98 8.09 12.41
CA HIS A 42 -5.05 7.07 11.91
C HIS A 42 -4.12 7.64 10.84
N GLN A 43 -2.94 7.02 10.72
CA GLN A 43 -2.06 7.21 9.58
C GLN A 43 -2.51 6.26 8.46
N GLY A 44 -3.15 6.80 7.42
CA GLY A 44 -3.64 6.05 6.28
C GLY A 44 -2.60 5.90 5.19
N ILE A 45 -2.37 4.68 4.70
CA ILE A 45 -1.37 4.38 3.66
C ILE A 45 -1.98 3.41 2.64
N ALA A 46 -2.09 3.81 1.38
CA ALA A 46 -2.51 2.91 0.30
C ALA A 46 -1.37 2.77 -0.72
N PRO A 47 -0.61 1.66 -0.72
CA PRO A 47 0.40 1.42 -1.75
C PRO A 47 -0.23 0.98 -3.06
N ASN A 48 0.41 1.33 -4.17
CA ASN A 48 0.15 0.71 -5.47
C ASN A 48 1.00 -0.56 -5.58
N THR A 49 0.40 -1.72 -5.85
CA THR A 49 1.17 -2.95 -6.07
C THR A 49 2.16 -2.80 -7.22
N PRO A 50 3.29 -3.55 -7.22
CA PRO A 50 4.26 -3.52 -8.31
C PRO A 50 3.62 -3.56 -9.71
N GLY A 51 3.98 -2.61 -10.57
CA GLY A 51 3.45 -2.48 -11.93
C GLY A 51 2.18 -1.64 -12.06
N TYR A 52 1.60 -1.16 -10.95
CA TYR A 52 0.41 -0.32 -10.95
C TYR A 52 0.76 1.13 -10.67
N ASN A 53 0.12 2.06 -11.40
CA ASN A 53 0.08 3.49 -11.12
C ASN A 53 1.44 4.13 -10.75
N GLY A 54 2.49 3.75 -11.48
CA GLY A 54 3.86 4.27 -11.30
C GLY A 54 4.74 3.48 -10.33
N SER A 55 4.22 2.48 -9.62
CA SER A 55 5.06 1.49 -8.91
C SER A 55 5.87 0.67 -9.89
N THR A 56 7.12 0.43 -9.56
CA THR A 56 8.05 -0.36 -10.39
C THR A 56 7.52 -1.79 -10.53
N PRO A 57 7.44 -2.37 -11.74
CA PRO A 57 7.05 -3.76 -11.94
C PRO A 57 8.00 -4.75 -11.25
N LEU A 58 7.51 -5.94 -10.92
CA LEU A 58 8.37 -7.05 -10.54
C LEU A 58 9.26 -7.45 -11.72
N ALA A 59 10.47 -7.95 -11.45
CA ALA A 59 11.41 -8.34 -12.48
C ALA A 59 10.98 -9.60 -13.26
N THR A 60 10.14 -10.45 -12.66
CA THR A 60 9.60 -11.66 -13.29
C THR A 60 8.46 -11.33 -14.25
N THR A 61 8.40 -12.03 -15.38
CA THR A 61 7.30 -11.91 -16.36
C THR A 61 6.03 -12.66 -15.94
N HIS A 62 6.13 -13.54 -14.94
CA HIS A 62 5.01 -14.33 -14.41
C HIS A 62 4.96 -14.22 -12.88
N PRO A 63 4.60 -13.05 -12.34
CA PRO A 63 4.55 -12.85 -10.89
C PRO A 63 3.43 -13.69 -10.26
N THR A 64 3.76 -14.30 -9.14
CA THR A 64 2.82 -15.01 -8.27
C THR A 64 2.27 -14.06 -7.20
N VAL A 65 1.19 -14.47 -6.51
CA VAL A 65 0.68 -13.73 -5.34
C VAL A 65 1.75 -13.60 -4.26
N THR A 66 2.60 -14.61 -4.09
CA THR A 66 3.72 -14.58 -3.14
C THR A 66 4.75 -13.51 -3.48
N ASP A 67 5.01 -13.26 -4.76
CA ASP A 67 5.94 -12.20 -5.18
C ASP A 67 5.38 -10.81 -4.84
N TYR A 68 4.08 -10.60 -5.04
CA TYR A 68 3.40 -9.37 -4.63
C TYR A 68 3.39 -9.19 -3.11
N ALA A 69 3.11 -10.24 -2.35
CA ALA A 69 3.15 -10.21 -0.90
C ALA A 69 4.57 -9.91 -0.38
N THR A 70 5.60 -10.48 -1.00
CA THR A 70 7.00 -10.20 -0.66
C THR A 70 7.36 -8.73 -0.90
N ALA A 71 6.93 -8.18 -2.04
CA ALA A 71 7.14 -6.76 -2.33
C ALA A 71 6.39 -5.84 -1.34
N LEU A 72 5.18 -6.22 -0.94
CA LEU A 72 4.40 -5.50 0.07
C LEU A 72 5.11 -5.51 1.43
N VAL A 73 5.56 -6.68 1.90
CA VAL A 73 6.30 -6.80 3.17
C VAL A 73 7.55 -5.93 3.14
N ALA A 74 8.35 -6.00 2.07
CA ALA A 74 9.54 -5.16 1.92
C ALA A 74 9.22 -3.65 1.94
N PHE A 75 8.08 -3.25 1.36
CA PHE A 75 7.60 -1.87 1.46
C PHE A 75 7.24 -1.50 2.90
N LEU A 76 6.48 -2.35 3.59
CA LEU A 76 6.05 -2.13 4.98
C LEU A 76 7.21 -2.06 5.96
N ASP A 77 8.23 -2.91 5.80
CA ASP A 77 9.45 -2.90 6.61
C ASP A 77 10.17 -1.55 6.54
N ARG A 78 10.21 -0.93 5.35
CA ARG A 78 10.81 0.41 5.17
C ARG A 78 10.01 1.52 5.83
N LEU A 79 8.72 1.32 6.10
CA LEU A 79 7.91 2.32 6.77
C LEU A 79 8.18 2.38 8.27
N ALA A 80 8.83 1.34 8.83
CA ALA A 80 9.19 1.24 10.25
C ALA A 80 8.00 1.55 11.18
N LEU A 81 6.80 1.10 10.81
CA LEU A 81 5.59 1.30 11.59
C LEU A 81 5.59 0.33 12.78
N PRO A 82 5.41 0.81 14.03
CA PRO A 82 5.46 -0.04 15.22
C PRO A 82 4.28 -1.04 15.27
N THR A 83 3.10 -0.61 14.85
CA THR A 83 1.89 -1.44 14.70
C THR A 83 1.06 -0.91 13.54
N TRP A 84 0.37 -1.82 12.84
CA TRP A 84 -0.50 -1.47 11.73
C TRP A 84 -1.59 -2.52 11.50
N HIS A 85 -2.69 -2.09 10.88
CA HIS A 85 -3.76 -2.95 10.38
C HIS A 85 -3.72 -2.99 8.85
N LEU A 86 -4.15 -4.10 8.25
CA LEU A 86 -4.29 -4.26 6.80
C LEU A 86 -5.76 -4.40 6.42
N VAL A 87 -6.17 -3.64 5.41
CA VAL A 87 -7.47 -3.72 4.76
C VAL A 87 -7.25 -4.10 3.31
N GLY A 88 -7.72 -5.27 2.93
CA GLY A 88 -7.59 -5.82 1.58
C GLY A 88 -8.89 -5.68 0.77
N SER A 89 -8.77 -5.38 -0.52
CA SER A 89 -9.89 -5.46 -1.47
C SER A 89 -9.65 -6.57 -2.48
N SER A 90 -10.52 -7.59 -2.48
CA SER A 90 -10.49 -8.73 -3.39
C SER A 90 -9.18 -9.54 -3.30
N LEU A 91 -8.22 -9.33 -4.21
CA LEU A 91 -6.88 -9.95 -4.12
C LEU A 91 -6.06 -9.35 -2.97
N GLY A 92 -6.30 -8.07 -2.66
CA GLY A 92 -5.55 -7.34 -1.65
C GLY A 92 -5.78 -7.85 -0.24
#